data_AF-A0A9N9ARS8-F1
#
_entry.id   AF-A0A9N9ARS8-F1
#
_cell.length_a   1.000
_cell.length_b   1.000
_cell.length_c   1.000
_cell.angle_alpha   90.00
_cell.angle_beta   90.00
_cell.angle_gamma   90.00
#
_symmetry.space_group_name_H-M   'P 1'
#
loop_
_entity.id
_entity.type
_entity.pdbx_description
1 polymer ?
#
loop_
_entity_poly.entity_id
_entity_poly.type
_entity_poly.pdbx_seq_one_letter_code
_entity_poly.pdbx_strand_id
1 'polypeptide(L)'
;MSVEKTNSEQVWFKSWIKTRNIKLEASVPNITNTRERILQTHNLLQDLRSKLNYLKEIRDSVNEDEWKVKIESLENVKKTLESNLSSIDQQFIEKVKLKISKIRRHKRWRVKHIKKLQSVRDERQRRRETLHKTIDEWRTEWIAKELALKRVKKLRDLRRERLKREGHFFPEEDDEFFNRIASLNDAMKVEEAPEFDLDNLVSIRRQWDAYIDETGSVGSSCIPPTFVNPSPPANYIWASCLMHGSP
;
A
#
# COMPACT_ATOMS: atom_id res chain seq x y z
N MET A 1 25.02 28.60 -37.13
CA MET A 1 25.61 27.41 -36.47
C MET A 1 24.76 27.07 -35.26
N SER A 2 23.78 26.18 -35.43
CA SER A 2 22.87 25.79 -34.35
C SER A 2 23.38 24.51 -33.72
N VAL A 3 23.89 24.63 -32.49
CA VAL A 3 24.38 23.51 -31.68
C VAL A 3 23.16 22.78 -31.13
N GLU A 4 22.88 21.60 -31.66
CA GLU A 4 21.91 20.66 -31.09
C GLU A 4 22.37 20.27 -29.67
N LYS A 5 21.69 20.78 -28.65
CA LYS A 5 21.82 20.31 -27.27
C LYS A 5 21.29 18.88 -27.21
N THR A 6 22.17 17.91 -27.37
CA THR A 6 21.85 16.51 -27.08
C THR A 6 21.62 16.37 -25.58
N ASN A 7 20.36 16.14 -25.20
CA ASN A 7 19.94 15.92 -23.81
C ASN A 7 20.79 14.78 -23.21
N SER A 8 21.52 15.05 -22.12
CA SER A 8 22.45 14.13 -21.46
C SER A 8 21.81 12.78 -21.08
N GLU A 9 20.50 12.79 -20.79
CA GLU A 9 19.71 11.58 -20.54
C GLU A 9 19.67 10.64 -21.75
N GLN A 10 19.63 11.18 -22.97
CA GLN A 10 19.62 10.37 -24.19
C GLN A 10 20.99 9.72 -24.47
N VAL A 11 22.09 10.37 -24.07
CA VAL A 11 23.44 9.84 -24.28
C VAL A 11 23.71 8.65 -23.35
N TRP A 12 23.37 8.80 -22.06
CA TRP A 12 23.48 7.70 -21.10
C TRP A 12 22.57 6.53 -21.49
N PHE A 13 21.32 6.79 -21.87
CA PHE A 13 20.38 5.74 -22.28
C PHE A 13 20.87 4.96 -23.52
N LYS A 14 21.40 5.66 -24.53
CA LYS A 14 21.98 5.02 -25.72
C LYS A 14 23.23 4.18 -25.38
N SER A 15 24.09 4.67 -24.50
CA SER A 15 25.28 3.94 -24.04
C SER A 15 24.90 2.71 -23.19
N TRP A 16 23.88 2.83 -22.34
CA TRP A 16 23.34 1.76 -21.51
C TRP A 16 22.68 0.65 -22.35
N ILE A 17 21.95 1.00 -23.42
CA ILE A 17 21.40 0.02 -24.36
C ILE A 17 22.52 -0.73 -25.09
N LYS A 18 23.56 -0.02 -25.53
CA LYS A 18 24.70 -0.58 -26.27
C LYS A 18 25.51 -1.56 -25.43
N THR A 19 25.74 -1.24 -24.15
CA THR A 19 26.48 -2.10 -23.20
C THR A 19 25.75 -3.40 -22.86
N ARG A 20 24.42 -3.42 -22.92
CA ARG A 20 23.62 -4.62 -22.63
C ARG A 20 23.23 -5.45 -23.86
N ASN A 21 23.72 -5.08 -25.04
CA ASN A 21 23.41 -5.74 -26.31
C ASN A 21 21.88 -5.93 -26.52
N ILE A 22 21.10 -4.95 -26.05
CA ILE A 22 19.64 -4.99 -26.18
C ILE A 22 19.34 -4.59 -27.63
N LYS A 23 19.07 -5.58 -28.49
CA LYS A 23 18.43 -5.32 -29.77
C LYS A 23 17.09 -4.65 -29.48
N LEU A 24 16.93 -3.39 -29.90
CA LEU A 24 15.61 -2.79 -30.07
C LEU A 24 14.91 -3.59 -31.18
N GLU A 25 14.34 -4.74 -30.84
CA GLU A 25 13.46 -5.44 -31.75
C GLU A 25 12.23 -4.58 -32.01
N ALA A 26 11.75 -4.65 -33.25
CA ALA A 26 10.57 -3.98 -33.74
C ALA A 26 9.42 -4.02 -32.72
N SER A 27 8.76 -2.86 -32.59
CA SER A 27 7.59 -2.56 -31.77
C SER A 27 6.87 -3.80 -31.23
N VAL A 28 7.05 -4.07 -29.93
CA VAL A 28 6.43 -5.21 -29.25
C VAL A 28 4.90 -5.14 -29.46
N PRO A 29 4.25 -6.23 -29.91
CA PRO A 29 2.81 -6.21 -30.20
C PRO A 29 1.99 -5.67 -29.04
N ASN A 30 1.29 -4.55 -29.25
CA ASN A 30 0.32 -4.05 -28.27
C ASN A 30 -0.93 -4.95 -28.34
N ILE A 31 -1.26 -5.62 -27.24
CA ILE A 31 -2.37 -6.58 -27.20
C ILE A 31 -3.70 -5.93 -27.57
N THR A 32 -3.92 -4.67 -27.17
CA THR A 32 -5.15 -3.94 -27.48
C THR A 32 -5.24 -3.69 -28.98
N ASN A 33 -4.19 -3.12 -29.59
CA ASN A 33 -4.14 -2.87 -31.03
C ASN A 33 -4.19 -4.17 -31.83
N THR A 34 -3.53 -5.24 -31.37
CA THR A 34 -3.62 -6.57 -31.98
C THR A 34 -5.06 -7.08 -31.97
N ARG A 35 -5.77 -6.93 -30.85
CA ARG A 35 -7.18 -7.32 -30.73
C ARG A 35 -8.06 -6.53 -31.69
N GLU A 36 -7.91 -5.21 -31.73
CA GLU A 36 -8.66 -4.34 -32.65
C GLU A 36 -8.41 -4.72 -34.10
N ARG A 37 -7.16 -4.95 -34.48
CA ARG A 37 -6.81 -5.39 -35.83
C ARG A 37 -7.44 -6.74 -36.18
N ILE A 38 -7.42 -7.71 -35.28
CA ILE A 38 -8.08 -9.02 -35.50
C ILE A 38 -9.59 -8.83 -35.70
N LEU A 39 -10.23 -7.96 -34.92
CA LEU A 39 -11.65 -7.66 -35.08
C LEU A 39 -11.94 -6.96 -36.42
N GLN A 40 -11.12 -6.00 -36.81
CA GLN A 40 -11.23 -5.34 -38.11
C GLN A 40 -11.08 -6.34 -39.27
N THR A 41 -10.11 -7.25 -39.20
CA THR A 41 -9.95 -8.31 -40.21
C THR A 41 -11.15 -9.24 -40.29
N HIS A 42 -11.76 -9.56 -39.14
CA HIS A 42 -12.94 -10.39 -39.08
C HIS A 42 -14.15 -9.70 -39.74
N ASN A 43 -14.34 -8.41 -39.46
CA ASN A 43 -15.41 -7.62 -40.06
C ASN A 43 -15.23 -7.49 -41.58
N LEU A 44 -14.01 -7.25 -42.07
CA LEU A 44 -13.71 -7.20 -43.50
C LEU A 44 -13.98 -8.55 -44.19
N LEU A 45 -13.66 -9.68 -43.53
CA LEU A 45 -14.00 -11.01 -44.02
C LEU A 45 -15.52 -11.20 -44.13
N GLN A 46 -16.27 -10.74 -43.14
CA GLN A 46 -17.73 -10.82 -43.15
C GLN A 46 -18.34 -9.94 -44.24
N ASP A 47 -17.82 -8.72 -44.43
CA ASP A 47 -18.23 -7.80 -45.49
C ASP A 47 -17.96 -8.40 -46.88
N LEU A 48 -16.74 -8.93 -47.11
CA LEU A 48 -16.37 -9.60 -48.35
C LEU A 48 -17.31 -10.78 -48.64
N ARG A 49 -17.60 -11.60 -47.63
CA ARG A 49 -18.55 -12.73 -47.76
C ARG A 49 -19.95 -12.26 -48.13
N SER A 50 -20.41 -11.16 -47.55
CA SER A 50 -21.74 -10.60 -47.79
C SER A 50 -21.85 -10.01 -49.19
N LYS A 51 -20.83 -9.26 -49.64
CA LYS A 51 -20.71 -8.73 -51.00
C LYS A 51 -20.63 -9.85 -52.05
N LEU A 52 -19.89 -10.95 -51.78
CA LEU A 52 -19.84 -12.11 -52.67
C LEU A 52 -21.20 -12.80 -52.80
N ASN A 53 -21.95 -12.95 -51.71
CA ASN A 53 -23.28 -13.54 -51.75
C ASN A 53 -24.25 -12.65 -52.55
N TYR A 54 -24.23 -11.34 -52.30
CA TYR A 54 -25.02 -10.36 -53.06
C TYR A 54 -24.73 -10.43 -54.57
N LEU A 55 -23.46 -10.53 -54.98
CA LEU A 55 -23.12 -10.66 -56.39
C LEU A 55 -23.53 -11.99 -57.01
N LYS A 56 -23.59 -13.07 -56.23
CA LYS A 56 -24.13 -14.34 -56.73
C LYS A 56 -25.62 -14.25 -57.02
N GLU A 57 -26.38 -13.50 -56.23
CA GLU A 57 -27.83 -13.33 -56.40
C GLU A 57 -28.18 -12.48 -57.61
N ILE A 58 -27.32 -11.51 -57.93
CA ILE A 58 -27.62 -10.45 -58.92
C ILE A 58 -26.90 -10.67 -60.26
N ARG A 59 -26.13 -11.76 -60.36
CA ARG A 59 -25.33 -12.13 -61.53
C ARG A 59 -26.09 -12.04 -62.86
N ASP A 60 -27.35 -12.43 -62.87
CA ASP A 60 -28.11 -12.60 -64.10
C ASP A 60 -28.99 -11.35 -64.43
N SER A 61 -29.00 -10.31 -63.57
CA SER A 61 -29.89 -9.15 -63.69
C SER A 61 -29.19 -7.79 -63.80
N VAL A 62 -27.88 -7.72 -63.60
CA VAL A 62 -27.14 -6.43 -63.52
C VAL A 62 -26.39 -6.09 -64.79
N ASN A 63 -26.35 -4.79 -65.10
CA ASN A 63 -25.61 -4.24 -66.23
C ASN A 63 -24.09 -4.42 -66.04
N GLU A 64 -23.35 -4.52 -67.13
CA GLU A 64 -21.92 -4.83 -67.14
C GLU A 64 -21.06 -3.74 -66.46
N ASP A 65 -21.44 -2.47 -66.58
CA ASP A 65 -20.74 -1.37 -65.91
C ASP A 65 -20.97 -1.38 -64.39
N GLU A 66 -22.20 -1.68 -63.96
CA GLU A 66 -22.52 -1.85 -62.55
C GLU A 66 -21.80 -3.08 -61.96
N TRP A 67 -21.67 -4.16 -62.74
CA TRP A 67 -20.93 -5.35 -62.36
C TRP A 67 -19.44 -5.04 -62.12
N LYS A 68 -18.81 -4.27 -63.02
CA LYS A 68 -17.40 -3.84 -62.89
C LYS A 68 -17.16 -3.04 -61.61
N VAL A 69 -18.02 -2.07 -61.30
CA VAL A 69 -17.91 -1.26 -60.07
C VAL A 69 -17.98 -2.13 -58.80
N LYS A 70 -18.84 -3.15 -58.79
CA LYS A 70 -18.96 -4.04 -57.63
C LYS A 70 -17.78 -5.00 -57.49
N ILE A 71 -17.23 -5.49 -58.60
CA ILE A 71 -15.98 -6.28 -58.62
C ILE A 71 -14.81 -5.46 -58.07
N GLU A 72 -14.66 -4.22 -58.52
CA GLU A 72 -13.61 -3.32 -58.04
C GLU A 72 -13.74 -3.03 -56.53
N SER A 73 -14.97 -2.80 -56.05
CA SER A 73 -15.24 -2.66 -54.61
C SER A 73 -14.82 -3.90 -53.81
N LEU A 74 -15.07 -5.10 -54.32
CA LEU A 74 -14.65 -6.36 -53.70
C LEU A 74 -13.13 -6.52 -53.70
N GLU A 75 -12.46 -6.18 -54.79
CA GLU A 75 -11.00 -6.23 -54.87
C GLU A 75 -10.34 -5.26 -53.89
N ASN A 76 -10.92 -4.09 -53.68
CA ASN A 76 -10.42 -3.14 -52.68
C ASN A 76 -10.53 -3.71 -51.26
N VAL A 77 -11.67 -4.32 -50.89
CA VAL A 77 -11.82 -4.99 -49.58
C VAL A 77 -10.83 -6.15 -49.43
N LYS A 78 -10.64 -6.94 -50.49
CA LYS A 78 -9.65 -8.03 -50.52
C LYS A 78 -8.22 -7.52 -50.30
N LYS A 79 -7.81 -6.45 -51.00
CA LYS A 79 -6.47 -5.84 -50.83
C LYS A 79 -6.25 -5.35 -49.40
N THR A 80 -7.25 -4.69 -48.79
CA THR A 80 -7.15 -4.25 -47.39
C THR A 80 -7.00 -5.43 -46.43
N LEU A 81 -7.72 -6.52 -46.67
CA LEU A 81 -7.67 -7.73 -45.87
C LEU A 81 -6.30 -8.43 -46.00
N GLU A 82 -5.77 -8.56 -47.21
CA GLU A 82 -4.45 -9.12 -47.47
C GLU A 82 -3.34 -8.32 -46.79
N SER A 83 -3.42 -6.98 -46.84
CA SER A 83 -2.47 -6.09 -46.12
C SER A 83 -2.51 -6.32 -44.60
N ASN A 84 -3.70 -6.47 -44.03
CA ASN A 84 -3.86 -6.73 -42.61
C ASN A 84 -3.38 -8.13 -42.19
N LEU A 85 -3.58 -9.14 -43.03
CA LEU A 85 -3.11 -10.51 -42.77
C LEU A 85 -1.60 -10.64 -42.93
N SER A 86 -1.01 -10.01 -43.95
CA SER A 86 0.44 -10.06 -44.20
C SER A 86 1.26 -9.51 -43.02
N SER A 87 0.64 -8.67 -42.20
CA SER A 87 1.26 -8.07 -41.01
C SER A 87 0.94 -8.83 -39.71
N ILE A 88 0.17 -9.91 -39.76
CA ILE A 88 -0.09 -10.86 -38.67
C ILE A 88 0.51 -12.20 -39.08
N ASP A 89 1.83 -12.28 -39.06
CA ASP A 89 2.57 -13.49 -39.39
C ASP A 89 2.66 -14.43 -38.17
N GLN A 90 3.18 -15.63 -38.41
CA GLN A 90 3.33 -16.64 -37.36
C GLN A 90 4.25 -16.16 -36.22
N GLN A 91 5.32 -15.40 -36.52
CA GLN A 91 6.22 -14.90 -35.50
C GLN A 91 5.54 -13.85 -34.61
N PHE A 92 4.73 -12.97 -35.19
CA PHE A 92 3.92 -12.01 -34.44
C PHE A 92 2.93 -12.73 -33.50
N ILE A 93 2.27 -13.79 -33.97
CA ILE A 93 1.35 -14.59 -33.15
C ILE A 93 2.07 -15.19 -31.94
N GLU A 94 3.27 -15.76 -32.11
CA GLU A 94 4.04 -16.32 -31.00
C GLU A 94 4.48 -15.24 -29.99
N LYS A 95 4.90 -14.06 -30.47
CA LYS A 95 5.22 -12.92 -29.58
C LYS A 95 4.00 -12.48 -28.76
N VAL A 96 2.80 -12.45 -29.36
CA VAL A 96 1.54 -12.11 -28.67
C VAL A 96 1.19 -13.18 -27.62
N LYS A 97 1.29 -14.47 -27.95
CA LYS A 97 1.03 -15.58 -27.00
C LYS A 97 1.94 -15.52 -25.77
N LEU A 98 3.23 -15.25 -25.97
CA LEU A 98 4.20 -15.09 -24.89
C LEU A 98 3.82 -13.91 -23.97
N LYS A 99 3.43 -12.77 -24.56
CA LYS A 99 3.01 -11.58 -23.81
C LYS A 99 1.75 -11.84 -22.98
N ILE A 100 0.73 -12.47 -23.57
CA ILE A 100 -0.49 -12.88 -22.86
C ILE A 100 -0.15 -13.81 -21.70
N SER A 101 0.73 -14.79 -21.91
CA SER A 101 1.17 -15.72 -20.87
C SER A 101 1.91 -15.02 -19.72
N LYS A 102 2.76 -14.04 -20.04
CA LYS A 102 3.45 -13.21 -19.03
C LYS A 102 2.44 -12.41 -18.20
N ILE A 103 1.46 -11.78 -18.84
CA ILE A 103 0.40 -11.01 -18.15
C ILE A 103 -0.43 -11.91 -17.23
N ARG A 104 -0.83 -13.09 -17.70
CA ARG A 104 -1.58 -14.07 -16.90
C ARG A 104 -0.78 -14.52 -15.67
N ARG A 105 0.51 -14.83 -15.84
CA ARG A 105 1.41 -15.18 -14.73
C ARG A 105 1.54 -14.02 -13.73
N HIS A 106 1.76 -12.81 -14.21
CA HIS A 106 1.88 -11.62 -13.36
C HIS A 106 0.58 -11.32 -12.59
N LYS A 107 -0.60 -11.49 -13.22
CA LYS A 107 -1.89 -11.38 -12.55
C LYS A 107 -2.02 -12.39 -11.41
N ARG A 108 -1.73 -13.68 -11.66
CA ARG A 108 -1.75 -14.74 -10.63
C ARG A 108 -0.77 -14.43 -9.49
N TRP A 109 0.44 -13.97 -9.82
CA TRP A 109 1.43 -13.58 -8.84
C TRP A 109 0.95 -12.41 -7.96
N ARG A 110 0.39 -11.35 -8.56
CA ARG A 110 -0.15 -10.20 -7.82
C ARG A 110 -1.23 -10.62 -6.82
N VAL A 111 -2.17 -11.47 -7.24
CA VAL A 111 -3.22 -11.97 -6.33
C VAL A 111 -2.61 -12.73 -5.15
N LYS A 112 -1.66 -13.63 -5.40
CA LYS A 112 -0.97 -14.36 -4.33
C LYS A 112 -0.19 -13.43 -3.40
N HIS A 113 0.50 -12.44 -3.96
CA HIS A 113 1.29 -11.48 -3.20
C HIS A 113 0.41 -10.61 -2.30
N ILE A 114 -0.68 -10.06 -2.85
CA ILE A 114 -1.67 -9.28 -2.08
C ILE A 114 -2.25 -10.13 -0.93
N LYS A 115 -2.65 -11.37 -1.21
CA LYS A 115 -3.17 -12.28 -0.17
C LYS A 115 -2.15 -12.54 0.93
N LYS A 116 -0.87 -12.72 0.58
CA LYS A 116 0.21 -12.89 1.56
C LYS A 116 0.39 -11.64 2.41
N LEU A 117 0.42 -10.46 1.81
CA LEU A 117 0.53 -9.19 2.54
C LEU A 117 -0.65 -8.97 3.48
N GLN A 118 -1.86 -9.31 3.04
CA GLN A 118 -3.07 -9.20 3.86
C GLN A 118 -3.01 -10.15 5.06
N SER A 119 -2.65 -11.43 4.84
CA SER A 119 -2.46 -12.39 5.92
C SER A 119 -1.44 -11.92 6.96
N VAL A 120 -0.32 -11.32 6.53
CA VAL A 120 0.66 -10.74 7.46
C VAL A 120 0.08 -9.54 8.23
N ARG A 121 -0.73 -8.71 7.57
CA ARG A 121 -1.39 -7.56 8.21
C ARG A 121 -2.40 -8.00 9.27
N ASP A 122 -3.23 -8.99 8.94
CA ASP A 122 -4.26 -9.54 9.82
C ASP A 122 -3.63 -10.23 11.04
N GLU A 123 -2.51 -10.94 10.84
CA GLU A 123 -1.73 -11.55 11.91
C GLU A 123 -1.17 -10.48 12.88
N ARG A 124 -0.57 -9.41 12.34
CA ARG A 124 -0.08 -8.30 13.17
C ARG A 124 -1.20 -7.60 13.93
N GLN A 125 -2.37 -7.47 13.30
CA GLN A 125 -3.54 -6.87 13.93
C GLN A 125 -4.05 -7.73 15.09
N ARG A 126 -4.18 -9.05 14.88
CA ARG A 126 -4.57 -10.00 15.93
C ARG A 126 -3.60 -9.96 17.11
N ARG A 127 -2.29 -9.88 16.87
CA ARG A 127 -1.29 -9.73 17.95
C ARG A 127 -1.45 -8.44 18.74
N ARG A 128 -1.77 -7.32 18.08
CA ARG A 128 -2.07 -6.06 18.77
C ARG A 128 -3.33 -6.20 19.62
N GLU A 129 -4.38 -6.78 19.07
CA GLU A 129 -5.65 -6.98 19.79
C GLU A 129 -5.45 -7.87 21.02
N THR A 130 -4.66 -8.94 20.92
CA THR A 130 -4.32 -9.77 22.08
C THR A 130 -3.53 -8.99 23.13
N LEU A 131 -2.56 -8.17 22.71
CA LEU A 131 -1.77 -7.34 23.65
C LEU A 131 -2.65 -6.28 24.33
N HIS A 132 -3.50 -5.60 23.57
CA HIS A 132 -4.45 -4.63 24.13
C HIS A 132 -5.38 -5.30 25.14
N LYS A 133 -5.92 -6.48 24.82
CA LYS A 133 -6.74 -7.24 25.75
C LYS A 133 -6.00 -7.59 27.03
N THR A 134 -4.75 -8.06 26.94
CA THR A 134 -3.96 -8.38 28.14
C THR A 134 -3.65 -7.13 28.98
N ILE A 135 -3.39 -6.00 28.34
CA ILE A 135 -3.17 -4.72 29.03
C ILE A 135 -4.45 -4.29 29.75
N ASP A 136 -5.59 -4.41 29.10
CA ASP A 136 -6.89 -4.06 29.70
C ASP A 136 -7.22 -4.98 30.87
N GLU A 137 -6.99 -6.29 30.74
CA GLU A 137 -7.12 -7.26 31.83
C GLU A 137 -6.25 -6.85 33.03
N TRP A 138 -4.97 -6.56 32.84
CA TRP A 138 -4.08 -6.08 33.91
C TRP A 138 -4.55 -4.77 34.54
N ARG A 139 -5.02 -3.83 33.73
CA ARG A 139 -5.58 -2.56 34.23
C ARG A 139 -6.80 -2.80 35.10
N THR A 140 -7.71 -3.68 34.67
CA THR A 140 -8.91 -4.00 35.46
C THR A 140 -8.56 -4.65 36.79
N GLU A 141 -7.61 -5.59 36.80
CA GLU A 141 -7.13 -6.24 38.02
C GLU A 141 -6.46 -5.24 38.97
N TRP A 142 -5.63 -4.35 38.43
CA TRP A 142 -4.94 -3.33 39.21
C TRP A 142 -5.93 -2.35 39.85
N ILE A 143 -6.91 -1.85 39.08
CA ILE A 143 -7.97 -0.98 39.58
C ILE A 143 -8.78 -1.71 40.67
N ALA A 144 -9.12 -2.99 40.47
CA ALA A 144 -9.85 -3.78 41.46
C ALA A 144 -9.05 -3.94 42.77
N LYS A 145 -7.74 -4.23 42.69
CA LYS A 145 -6.84 -4.30 43.84
C LYS A 145 -6.77 -2.98 44.58
N GLU A 146 -6.58 -1.88 43.86
CA GLU A 146 -6.52 -0.53 44.44
C GLU A 146 -7.82 -0.18 45.17
N LEU A 147 -8.97 -0.49 44.57
CA LEU A 147 -10.29 -0.24 45.14
C LEU A 147 -10.55 -1.11 46.39
N ALA A 148 -10.10 -2.37 46.39
CA ALA A 148 -10.15 -3.24 47.57
C ALA A 148 -9.27 -2.71 48.71
N LEU A 149 -8.05 -2.26 48.41
CA LEU A 149 -7.14 -1.64 49.39
C LEU A 149 -7.76 -0.37 50.00
N LYS A 150 -8.35 0.50 49.18
CA LYS A 150 -9.07 1.70 49.64
C LYS A 150 -10.23 1.33 50.58
N ARG A 151 -10.99 0.28 50.27
CA ARG A 151 -12.09 -0.22 51.13
C ARG A 151 -11.57 -0.75 52.47
N VAL A 152 -10.52 -1.57 52.47
CA VAL A 152 -9.92 -2.12 53.69
C VAL A 152 -9.35 -1.01 54.57
N LYS A 153 -8.65 -0.03 53.99
CA LYS A 153 -8.15 1.14 54.71
C LYS A 153 -9.30 1.92 55.38
N LYS A 154 -10.36 2.23 54.62
CA LYS A 154 -11.54 2.91 55.16
C LYS A 154 -12.20 2.14 56.32
N LEU A 155 -12.31 0.80 56.22
CA LEU A 155 -12.85 -0.02 57.30
C LEU A 155 -11.96 -0.01 58.56
N ARG A 156 -10.63 -0.04 58.38
CA ARG A 156 -9.67 0.09 59.48
C ARG A 156 -9.85 1.42 60.21
N ASP A 157 -9.97 2.52 59.47
CA ASP A 157 -10.11 3.86 60.03
C ASP A 157 -11.41 3.97 60.85
N LEU A 158 -12.54 3.51 60.29
CA LEU A 158 -13.83 3.47 60.99
C LEU A 158 -13.78 2.61 62.27
N ARG A 159 -13.05 1.49 62.25
CA ARG A 159 -12.89 0.62 63.44
C ARG A 159 -12.05 1.31 64.52
N ARG A 160 -10.95 1.96 64.13
CA ARG A 160 -10.10 2.73 65.05
C ARG A 160 -10.88 3.88 65.68
N GLU A 161 -11.65 4.63 64.90
CA GLU A 161 -12.49 5.72 65.42
C GLU A 161 -13.55 5.23 66.41
N ARG A 162 -14.18 4.08 66.14
CA ARG A 162 -15.14 3.47 67.06
C ARG A 162 -14.48 3.10 68.39
N LEU A 163 -13.35 2.42 68.33
CA LEU A 163 -12.61 2.01 69.53
C LEU A 163 -12.07 3.21 70.32
N LYS A 164 -11.62 4.27 69.64
CA LYS A 164 -11.27 5.56 70.29
C LYS A 164 -12.46 6.15 71.05
N ARG A 165 -13.68 6.09 70.48
CA ARG A 165 -14.92 6.53 71.16
C ARG A 165 -15.28 5.65 72.36
N GLU A 166 -14.93 4.37 72.33
CA GLU A 166 -15.09 3.42 73.44
C GLU A 166 -13.99 3.55 74.51
N GLY A 167 -13.06 4.50 74.37
CA GLY A 167 -11.99 4.77 75.33
C GLY A 167 -10.71 3.97 75.10
N HIS A 168 -10.62 3.20 74.01
CA HIS A 168 -9.38 2.50 73.64
C HIS A 168 -8.39 3.47 72.99
N PHE A 169 -7.19 3.54 73.56
CA PHE A 169 -6.06 4.31 73.03
C PHE A 169 -5.19 3.41 72.14
N PHE A 170 -4.88 3.88 70.93
CA PHE A 170 -3.97 3.21 70.00
C PHE A 170 -2.64 3.95 69.98
N PRO A 171 -1.50 3.31 70.28
CA PRO A 171 -0.18 3.92 70.20
C PRO A 171 0.18 4.38 68.78
N GLU A 172 0.90 5.50 68.65
CA GLU A 172 1.41 6.04 67.38
C GLU A 172 2.44 5.13 66.69
N GLU A 173 3.06 4.20 67.44
CA GLU A 173 4.03 3.21 66.92
C GLU A 173 3.41 2.26 65.88
N ASP A 174 2.10 1.99 65.96
CA ASP A 174 1.38 1.22 64.94
C ASP A 174 1.33 1.96 63.60
N ASP A 175 1.35 3.29 63.62
CA ASP A 175 1.36 4.11 62.41
C ASP A 175 2.76 4.16 61.80
N GLU A 176 3.84 4.05 62.60
CA GLU A 176 5.20 3.96 62.08
C GLU A 176 5.41 2.74 61.17
N PHE A 177 4.84 1.58 61.49
CA PHE A 177 4.94 0.40 60.65
C PHE A 177 4.24 0.60 59.30
N PHE A 178 3.02 1.14 59.28
CA PHE A 178 2.30 1.41 58.04
C PHE A 178 2.92 2.58 57.26
N ASN A 179 3.47 3.58 57.94
CA ASN A 179 4.22 4.69 57.33
C ASN A 179 5.53 4.20 56.72
N ARG A 180 6.22 3.25 57.37
CA ARG A 180 7.42 2.62 56.84
C ARG A 180 7.11 1.73 55.64
N ILE A 181 6.02 0.95 55.68
CA ILE A 181 5.54 0.19 54.52
C ILE A 181 5.10 1.13 53.38
N ALA A 182 4.41 2.23 53.69
CA ALA A 182 4.01 3.21 52.68
C ALA A 182 5.23 3.89 52.05
N SER A 183 6.21 4.29 52.87
CA SER A 183 7.48 4.87 52.43
C SER A 183 8.31 3.88 51.60
N LEU A 184 8.37 2.60 52.00
CA LEU A 184 9.02 1.55 51.22
C LEU A 184 8.28 1.25 49.91
N ASN A 185 6.96 1.26 49.90
CA ASN A 185 6.16 1.04 48.70
C ASN A 185 6.25 2.25 47.74
N ASP A 186 6.35 3.47 48.26
CA ASP A 186 6.61 4.67 47.46
C ASP A 186 8.06 4.67 46.93
N ALA A 187 9.04 4.23 47.73
CA ALA A 187 10.42 4.02 47.27
C ALA A 187 10.53 2.89 46.22
N MET A 188 9.78 1.80 46.38
CA MET A 188 9.71 0.72 45.39
C MET A 188 8.93 1.11 44.12
N LYS A 189 7.93 1.98 44.21
CA LYS A 189 7.29 2.57 43.02
C LYS A 189 8.25 3.42 42.20
N VAL A 190 9.27 3.99 42.84
CA VAL A 190 10.39 4.66 42.13
C VAL A 190 11.28 3.62 41.44
N GLU A 191 11.43 2.42 42.01
CA GLU A 191 12.21 1.33 41.40
C GLU A 191 11.47 0.54 40.30
N GLU A 192 10.14 0.47 40.31
CA GLU A 192 9.33 -0.11 39.21
C GLU A 192 9.17 0.84 38.00
N ALA A 193 9.72 2.05 38.08
CA ALA A 193 9.76 3.00 36.97
C ALA A 193 11.19 3.38 36.52
N PRO A 194 11.99 2.47 35.92
CA PRO A 194 13.18 2.87 35.19
C PRO A 194 13.01 2.78 33.68
N GLU A 195 11.80 2.62 33.14
CA GLU A 195 11.60 2.58 31.67
C GLU A 195 11.18 3.92 31.05
N PHE A 196 10.70 4.87 31.86
CA PHE A 196 10.34 6.23 31.43
C PHE A 196 10.88 7.32 32.35
N ASP A 197 12.13 7.17 32.78
CA ASP A 197 12.88 8.29 33.37
C ASP A 197 13.11 9.37 32.29
N LEU A 198 12.86 10.63 32.64
CA LEU A 198 13.08 11.79 31.76
C LEU A 198 14.53 11.81 31.25
N ASP A 199 15.48 11.43 32.10
CA ASP A 199 16.89 11.37 31.74
C ASP A 199 17.19 10.22 30.77
N ASN A 200 16.48 9.08 30.89
CA ASN A 200 16.56 7.98 29.93
C ASN A 200 15.96 8.39 28.57
N LEU A 201 14.83 9.10 28.56
CA LEU A 201 14.23 9.67 27.35
C LEU A 201 15.13 10.69 26.67
N VAL A 202 15.76 11.58 27.43
CA VAL A 202 16.73 12.56 26.93
C VAL A 202 17.98 11.86 26.39
N SER A 203 18.46 10.81 27.06
CA SER A 203 19.59 9.99 26.61
C SER A 203 19.29 9.29 25.29
N ILE A 204 18.13 8.62 25.18
CA ILE A 204 17.66 8.02 23.94
C ILE A 204 17.58 9.09 22.85
N ARG A 205 16.98 10.26 23.11
CA ARG A 205 16.88 11.35 22.13
C ARG A 205 18.25 11.80 21.62
N ARG A 206 19.22 12.00 22.50
CA ARG A 206 20.59 12.37 22.13
C ARG A 206 21.29 11.29 21.30
N GLN A 207 21.03 10.01 21.56
CA GLN A 207 21.54 8.90 20.73
C GLN A 207 20.96 8.95 19.31
N TRP A 208 19.67 9.31 19.17
CA TRP A 208 19.05 9.52 17.86
C TRP A 208 19.60 10.75 17.14
N ASP A 209 19.91 11.83 17.87
CA ASP A 209 20.50 13.04 17.29
C ASP A 209 21.87 12.76 16.64
N ALA A 210 22.62 11.73 17.08
CA ALA A 210 23.85 11.28 16.42
C ALA A 210 23.64 10.69 15.00
N TYR A 211 22.41 10.30 14.68
CA TYR A 211 22.02 9.83 13.35
C TYR A 211 21.33 10.91 12.51
N ILE A 212 21.20 12.14 13.04
CA ILE A 212 20.68 13.30 12.32
C ILE A 212 21.90 14.03 11.73
N ASP A 213 22.11 13.89 10.43
CA ASP A 213 23.15 14.62 9.70
C ASP A 213 22.86 16.13 9.72
N GLU A 214 23.92 16.95 9.80
CA GLU A 214 23.80 18.39 9.60
C GLU A 214 23.25 18.69 8.20
N THR A 215 22.36 19.69 8.12
CA THR A 215 21.66 20.07 6.89
C THR A 215 22.66 20.34 5.76
N GLY A 216 22.70 19.46 4.75
CA GLY A 216 23.55 19.62 3.57
C GLY A 216 24.52 18.48 3.27
N SER A 217 24.60 17.44 4.11
CA SER A 217 25.40 16.24 3.82
C SER A 217 24.83 15.45 2.63
N VAL A 218 25.67 15.16 1.63
CA VAL A 218 25.30 14.47 0.38
C VAL A 218 24.86 13.04 0.71
N GLY A 219 23.56 12.77 0.67
CA GLY A 219 22.95 11.47 0.99
C GLY A 219 22.01 11.48 2.19
N SER A 220 21.91 12.59 2.91
CA SER A 220 20.87 12.81 3.93
C SER A 220 19.48 12.98 3.29
N SER A 221 18.44 12.47 3.96
CA SER A 221 17.04 12.68 3.55
C SER A 221 16.66 14.14 3.84
N CYS A 222 16.74 15.01 2.84
CA CYS A 222 16.37 16.41 2.98
C CYS A 222 14.92 16.54 3.48
N ILE A 223 14.72 17.12 4.65
CA ILE A 223 13.43 17.72 5.00
C ILE A 223 13.16 18.76 3.90
N PRO A 224 12.00 18.70 3.19
CA PRO A 224 11.71 19.66 2.14
C PRO A 224 11.79 21.09 2.68
N PRO A 225 12.37 22.04 1.92
CA PRO A 225 12.48 23.44 2.35
C PRO A 225 11.12 24.15 2.45
N THR A 226 10.04 23.48 2.04
CA THR A 226 8.67 23.96 2.13
C THR A 226 7.82 22.97 2.92
N PHE A 227 6.86 23.49 3.68
CA PHE A 227 5.93 22.64 4.42
C PHE A 227 5.11 21.79 3.43
N VAL A 228 5.27 20.47 3.49
CA VAL A 228 4.48 19.53 2.69
C VAL A 228 3.29 19.10 3.53
N ASN A 229 2.08 19.41 3.09
CA ASN A 229 0.87 18.93 3.75
C ASN A 229 0.86 17.39 3.71
N PRO A 230 0.79 16.72 4.88
CA PRO A 230 0.77 15.27 4.92
C PRO A 230 -0.49 14.73 4.22
N SER A 231 -0.37 13.54 3.64
CA SER A 231 -1.55 12.83 3.13
C SER A 231 -2.55 12.64 4.28
N PRO A 232 -3.88 12.70 4.01
CA PRO A 232 -4.88 12.40 5.03
C PRO A 232 -4.59 11.05 5.68
N PRO A 233 -4.74 10.92 7.02
CA PRO A 233 -4.46 9.67 7.71
C PRO A 233 -5.26 8.53 7.08
N ALA A 234 -4.59 7.41 6.78
CA ALA A 234 -5.24 6.25 6.18
C ALA A 234 -6.26 5.56 7.12
N ASN A 235 -6.34 5.99 8.38
CA ASN A 235 -7.25 5.47 9.39
C ASN A 235 -8.21 6.58 9.85
N TYR A 236 -9.52 6.32 9.73
CA TYR A 236 -10.59 7.24 10.10
C TYR A 236 -10.53 7.68 11.58
N ILE A 237 -10.13 6.80 12.50
CA ILE A 237 -9.99 7.12 13.93
C ILE A 237 -8.88 8.16 14.16
N TRP A 238 -7.80 8.09 13.36
CA TRP A 238 -6.70 9.05 13.45
C TRP A 238 -7.07 10.37 12.78
N ALA A 239 -7.87 10.33 11.71
CA ALA A 239 -8.39 11.52 11.05
C ALA A 239 -9.33 12.32 11.97
N SER A 240 -10.18 11.66 12.78
CA SER A 240 -11.05 12.37 13.73
C SER A 240 -10.28 13.15 14.79
N CYS A 241 -9.13 12.65 15.24
CA CYS A 241 -8.32 13.35 16.24
C CYS A 241 -7.69 14.65 15.71
N LEU A 242 -7.43 14.76 14.40
CA LEU A 242 -6.86 15.96 13.78
C LEU A 242 -7.91 17.07 13.56
N MET A 243 -9.20 16.72 13.52
CA MET A 243 -10.29 17.67 13.28
C MET A 243 -10.71 18.42 14.56
N HIS A 244 -10.28 17.98 15.74
CA HIS A 244 -10.65 18.58 17.03
C HIS A 244 -9.57 19.49 17.63
N GLY A 245 -8.53 19.82 16.85
CA GLY A 245 -7.34 20.55 17.32
C GLY A 245 -7.05 21.87 16.61
N SER A 246 -8.06 22.62 16.15
CA SER A 246 -7.88 24.05 15.82
C SER A 246 -8.69 24.91 16.81
N PRO A 247 -8.05 25.85 17.53
CA PRO A 247 -8.78 26.96 18.14
C PRO A 247 -9.42 27.86 17.08
#